data_AF-A0A812KJN1-F1
#
_entry.id   AF-A0A812KJN1-F1
#
_cell.length_a   1.000
_cell.length_b   1.000
_cell.length_c   1.000
_cell.angle_alpha   90.00
_cell.angle_beta   90.00
_cell.angle_gamma   90.00
#
_symmetry.space_group_name_H-M   'P 1'
#
loop_
_entity.id
_entity.type
_entity.pdbx_description
1 polymer ?
#
loop_
_entity_poly.entity_id
_entity_poly.type
_entity_poly.pdbx_seq_one_letter_code
_entity_poly.pdbx_strand_id
1 'polypeptide(L)'
;VSCFGDSHTEGIYGAPWVPDLQRRLRVECRNFGRNAWTAASVARRADAAPGAEAAVVLAGTNDALLELAWRAGNQGMLSIYRALNQLPADYEPSPEAFAACFRHLLQAVKASRVAVLSLPPLGEAASGEAAEVIASYNRQIRDVVQTDPRAEYVPFAEHLEGVSGEGFDASSTAFSQTIAQMYLHTGLRWLPGGPSFDSLAQRCGREVVHDKIHLTEKSAGTLLELVSRALTREELSPKQPKSR
;
A
#
# COMPACT_ATOMS: atom_id res chain seq x y z
N VAL A 1 -2.74 2.16 -17.79
CA VAL A 1 -2.00 2.30 -16.50
C VAL A 1 -1.79 0.93 -15.89
N SER A 2 -0.57 0.57 -15.49
CA SER A 2 -0.30 -0.67 -14.75
C SER A 2 -0.26 -0.38 -13.25
N CYS A 3 -1.10 -1.04 -12.45
CA CYS A 3 -1.17 -0.84 -11.00
C CYS A 3 -0.54 -2.03 -10.28
N PHE A 4 0.59 -1.83 -9.63
CA PHE A 4 1.35 -2.84 -8.90
C PHE A 4 1.19 -2.68 -7.40
N GLY A 5 1.12 -3.80 -6.69
CA GLY A 5 1.05 -3.77 -5.23
C GLY A 5 0.65 -5.09 -4.60
N ASP A 6 0.12 -4.97 -3.39
CA ASP A 6 -0.32 -6.09 -2.57
C ASP A 6 -1.85 -6.18 -2.50
N SER A 7 -2.42 -6.56 -1.35
CA SER A 7 -3.87 -6.63 -1.11
C SER A 7 -4.56 -5.29 -1.29
N HIS A 8 -3.88 -4.16 -1.02
CA HIS A 8 -4.43 -2.84 -1.27
C HIS A 8 -4.71 -2.61 -2.76
N THR A 9 -3.84 -3.11 -3.63
CA THR A 9 -4.00 -2.99 -5.08
C THR A 9 -4.92 -4.09 -5.62
N GLU A 10 -4.89 -5.30 -5.05
CA GLU A 10 -5.83 -6.38 -5.42
C GLU A 10 -7.30 -5.95 -5.22
N GLY A 11 -7.59 -5.22 -4.13
CA GLY A 11 -8.88 -4.56 -3.92
C GLY A 11 -10.01 -5.51 -3.50
N ILE A 12 -9.68 -6.69 -2.96
CA ILE A 12 -10.66 -7.64 -2.41
C ILE A 12 -10.91 -7.37 -0.94
N TYR A 13 -9.82 -7.18 -0.17
CA TYR A 13 -9.87 -7.11 1.28
C TYR A 13 -10.13 -5.71 1.82
N GLY A 14 -9.87 -4.67 1.02
CA GLY A 14 -10.22 -3.28 1.30
C GLY A 14 -10.89 -2.62 0.10
N ALA A 15 -11.15 -1.31 0.20
CA ALA A 15 -11.84 -0.58 -0.85
C ALA A 15 -11.09 -0.60 -2.21
N PRO A 16 -11.73 -1.05 -3.31
CA PRO A 16 -11.06 -1.25 -4.59
C PRO A 16 -10.83 0.07 -5.35
N TRP A 17 -9.60 0.56 -5.39
CA TRP A 17 -9.28 1.84 -6.05
C TRP A 17 -8.93 1.72 -7.55
N VAL A 18 -8.45 0.57 -8.03
CA VAL A 18 -8.04 0.40 -9.44
C VAL A 18 -9.22 0.56 -10.42
N PRO A 19 -10.41 -0.05 -10.17
CA PRO A 19 -11.57 0.18 -11.02
C PRO A 19 -12.06 1.65 -10.97
N ASP A 20 -11.93 2.31 -9.83
CA ASP A 20 -12.27 3.74 -9.70
C ASP A 20 -11.33 4.63 -10.49
N LEU A 21 -10.03 4.33 -10.49
CA LEU A 21 -9.04 5.03 -11.30
C LEU A 21 -9.36 4.91 -12.79
N GLN A 22 -9.67 3.69 -13.25
CA GLN A 22 -10.08 3.45 -14.64
C GLN A 22 -11.31 4.28 -15.02
N ARG A 23 -12.34 4.30 -14.18
CA ARG A 23 -13.55 5.11 -14.41
C ARG A 23 -13.24 6.60 -14.46
N ARG A 24 -12.43 7.08 -13.51
CA ARG A 24 -12.11 8.50 -13.34
C ARG A 24 -11.28 9.05 -14.49
N LEU A 25 -10.26 8.32 -14.90
CA LEU A 25 -9.34 8.76 -15.96
C LEU A 25 -9.78 8.35 -17.35
N ARG A 26 -10.77 7.45 -17.47
CA ARG A 26 -11.23 6.87 -18.76
C ARG A 26 -10.08 6.23 -19.55
N VAL A 27 -9.18 5.56 -18.84
CA VAL A 27 -8.04 4.80 -19.40
C VAL A 27 -8.08 3.37 -18.91
N GLU A 28 -7.56 2.44 -19.70
CA GLU A 28 -7.42 1.04 -19.27
C GLU A 28 -6.46 0.93 -18.08
N CYS A 29 -6.89 0.29 -17.00
CA CYS A 29 -6.06 -0.05 -15.85
C CYS A 29 -5.86 -1.55 -15.75
N ARG A 30 -4.60 -2.00 -15.71
CA ARG A 30 -4.23 -3.39 -15.47
C ARG A 30 -3.86 -3.58 -14.01
N ASN A 31 -4.63 -4.40 -13.30
CA ASN A 31 -4.40 -4.71 -11.88
C ASN A 31 -3.37 -5.84 -11.74
N PHE A 32 -2.23 -5.54 -11.13
CA PHE A 32 -1.16 -6.47 -10.78
C PHE A 32 -0.98 -6.62 -9.26
N GLY A 33 -2.00 -6.24 -8.48
CA GLY A 33 -2.05 -6.43 -7.04
C GLY A 33 -2.30 -7.89 -6.65
N ARG A 34 -1.71 -8.32 -5.54
CA ARG A 34 -1.91 -9.67 -5.00
C ARG A 34 -1.72 -9.68 -3.49
N ASN A 35 -2.67 -10.27 -2.77
CA ASN A 35 -2.60 -10.38 -1.32
C ASN A 35 -1.29 -10.99 -0.82
N ALA A 36 -0.85 -10.49 0.34
CA ALA A 36 0.34 -10.92 1.09
C ALA A 36 1.69 -10.76 0.36
N TRP A 37 1.73 -10.14 -0.82
CA TRP A 37 2.99 -9.96 -1.55
C TRP A 37 3.87 -8.85 -0.97
N THR A 38 5.15 -9.20 -0.77
CA THR A 38 6.23 -8.26 -0.46
C THR A 38 6.73 -7.54 -1.72
N ALA A 39 7.51 -6.47 -1.55
CA ALA A 39 8.13 -5.74 -2.65
C ALA A 39 8.92 -6.65 -3.61
N ALA A 40 9.61 -7.67 -3.09
CA ALA A 40 10.32 -8.66 -3.90
C ALA A 40 9.38 -9.49 -4.79
N SER A 41 8.22 -9.90 -4.28
CA SER A 41 7.21 -10.63 -5.06
C SER A 41 6.55 -9.73 -6.11
N VAL A 42 6.27 -8.48 -5.75
CA VAL A 42 5.74 -7.49 -6.69
C VAL A 42 6.77 -7.22 -7.81
N ALA A 43 8.07 -7.16 -7.51
CA ALA A 43 9.13 -6.97 -8.50
C ALA A 43 9.12 -8.09 -9.55
N ARG A 44 9.06 -9.35 -9.13
CA ARG A 44 8.94 -10.50 -10.05
C ARG A 44 7.71 -10.40 -10.95
N ARG A 45 6.59 -9.89 -10.42
CA ARG A 45 5.37 -9.67 -11.22
C ARG A 45 5.54 -8.53 -12.21
N ALA A 46 6.20 -7.45 -11.82
CA ALA A 46 6.49 -6.30 -12.66
C ALA A 46 7.41 -6.68 -13.83
N ASP A 47 8.42 -7.51 -13.59
CA ASP A 47 9.30 -8.04 -14.64
C ASP A 47 8.53 -8.82 -15.71
N ALA A 48 7.56 -9.63 -15.29
CA ALA A 48 6.71 -10.41 -16.20
C ALA A 48 5.57 -9.59 -16.83
N ALA A 49 5.31 -8.36 -16.37
CA ALA A 49 4.21 -7.54 -16.87
C ALA A 49 4.57 -6.89 -18.23
N PRO A 50 3.58 -6.69 -19.13
CA PRO A 50 3.80 -5.91 -20.33
C PRO A 50 4.00 -4.44 -19.99
N GLY A 51 4.80 -3.74 -20.81
CA GLY A 51 5.04 -2.31 -20.65
C GLY A 51 3.76 -1.47 -20.66
N ALA A 52 3.82 -0.29 -20.06
CA ALA A 52 2.75 0.69 -20.04
C ALA A 52 3.31 2.11 -20.18
N GLU A 53 2.47 3.07 -20.55
CA GLU A 53 2.85 4.49 -20.49
C GLU A 53 3.07 4.93 -19.04
N ALA A 54 2.08 4.67 -18.18
CA ALA A 54 2.16 4.99 -16.76
C ALA A 54 1.94 3.77 -15.87
N ALA A 55 2.61 3.76 -14.73
CA ALA A 55 2.42 2.79 -13.66
C ALA A 55 2.15 3.46 -12.32
N VAL A 56 1.51 2.72 -11.42
CA VAL A 56 1.27 3.10 -10.03
C VAL A 56 1.82 1.97 -9.16
N VAL A 57 2.58 2.30 -8.12
CA VAL A 57 3.17 1.34 -7.18
C VAL A 57 2.71 1.69 -5.76
N LEU A 58 1.99 0.76 -5.14
CA LEU A 58 1.70 0.76 -3.70
C LEU A 58 2.10 -0.63 -3.17
N ALA A 59 3.31 -0.76 -2.67
CA ALA A 59 3.88 -2.03 -2.23
C ALA A 59 4.84 -1.80 -1.05
N GLY A 60 4.83 -2.71 -0.08
CA GLY A 60 5.71 -2.65 1.08
C GLY A 60 5.00 -2.86 2.42
N THR A 61 3.66 -2.85 2.44
CA THR A 61 2.88 -3.11 3.66
C THR A 61 3.22 -4.49 4.24
N ASN A 62 3.36 -5.51 3.38
CA ASN A 62 3.72 -6.87 3.84
C ASN A 62 5.17 -6.99 4.31
N ASP A 63 6.09 -6.19 3.77
CA ASP A 63 7.48 -6.12 4.24
C ASP A 63 7.52 -5.53 5.66
N ALA A 64 6.80 -4.42 5.90
CA ALA A 64 6.64 -3.82 7.22
C ALA A 64 5.95 -4.76 8.22
N LEU A 65 4.89 -5.46 7.80
CA LEU A 65 4.23 -6.50 8.59
C LEU A 65 5.16 -7.65 8.97
N LEU A 66 6.06 -8.05 8.06
CA LEU A 66 7.02 -9.12 8.31
C LEU A 66 8.06 -8.69 9.36
N GLU A 67 8.50 -7.43 9.33
CA GLU A 67 9.39 -6.88 10.36
C GLU A 67 8.70 -6.81 11.73
N LEU A 68 7.45 -6.32 11.78
CA LEU A 68 6.70 -6.29 13.03
C LEU A 68 6.49 -7.71 13.60
N ALA A 69 6.19 -8.69 12.74
CA ALA A 69 6.07 -10.09 13.14
C ALA A 69 7.40 -10.65 13.67
N TRP A 70 8.53 -10.26 13.06
CA TRP A 70 9.86 -10.64 13.51
C TRP A 70 10.16 -10.07 14.91
N ARG A 71 9.91 -8.78 15.13
CA ARG A 71 10.09 -8.11 16.42
C ARG A 71 9.19 -8.69 17.52
N ALA A 72 7.95 -9.03 17.18
CA ALA A 72 6.98 -9.63 18.10
C ALA A 72 7.21 -11.15 18.34
N GLY A 73 8.18 -11.77 17.67
CA GLY A 73 8.44 -13.21 17.79
C GLY A 73 7.35 -14.11 17.19
N ASN A 74 6.52 -13.59 16.28
CA ASN A 74 5.42 -14.32 15.65
C ASN A 74 5.93 -15.26 14.53
N GLN A 75 6.53 -16.38 14.93
CA GLN A 75 7.12 -17.35 14.01
C GLN A 75 6.13 -17.93 13.00
N GLY A 76 4.86 -18.11 13.38
CA GLY A 76 3.83 -18.63 12.48
C GLY A 76 3.59 -17.71 11.29
N MET A 77 3.43 -16.41 11.54
CA MET A 77 3.29 -15.42 10.47
C MET A 77 4.54 -15.35 9.60
N LEU A 78 5.74 -15.34 10.19
CA LEU A 78 7.00 -15.35 9.45
C LEU A 78 7.10 -16.55 8.49
N SER A 79 6.81 -17.76 8.98
CA SER A 79 6.85 -18.97 8.15
C SER A 79 5.87 -18.90 6.98
N ILE A 80 4.63 -18.46 7.23
CA ILE A 80 3.61 -18.33 6.19
C ILE A 80 4.03 -17.31 5.14
N TYR A 81 4.45 -16.12 5.57
CA TYR A 81 4.80 -15.05 4.64
C TYR A 81 6.07 -15.34 3.84
N ARG A 82 7.08 -15.98 4.45
CA ARG A 82 8.27 -16.43 3.72
C ARG A 82 7.91 -17.43 2.63
N ALA A 83 7.06 -18.41 2.94
CA ALA A 83 6.61 -19.40 1.96
C ALA A 83 5.81 -18.75 0.81
N LEU A 84 4.85 -17.87 1.13
CA LEU A 84 4.04 -17.16 0.12
C LEU A 84 4.87 -16.29 -0.80
N ASN A 85 5.97 -15.72 -0.29
CA ASN A 85 6.81 -14.77 -1.01
C ASN A 85 8.11 -15.38 -1.55
N GLN A 86 8.32 -16.69 -1.35
CA GLN A 86 9.54 -17.41 -1.73
C GLN A 86 10.80 -16.73 -1.17
N LEU A 87 10.73 -16.27 0.08
CA LEU A 87 11.85 -15.65 0.77
C LEU A 87 12.76 -16.72 1.37
N PRO A 88 14.09 -16.49 1.44
CA PRO A 88 15.02 -17.36 2.13
C PRO A 88 14.62 -17.61 3.60
N ALA A 89 14.97 -18.78 4.13
CA ALA A 89 14.67 -19.15 5.52
C ALA A 89 15.36 -18.22 6.53
N ASP A 90 16.54 -17.73 6.18
CA ASP A 90 17.39 -16.80 6.92
C ASP A 90 17.10 -15.33 6.57
N TYR A 91 16.06 -15.03 5.78
CA TYR A 91 15.67 -13.66 5.48
C TYR A 91 15.29 -12.90 6.75
N GLU A 92 16.07 -11.88 7.08
CA GLU A 92 15.83 -10.95 8.18
C GLU A 92 15.17 -9.68 7.63
N PRO A 93 13.90 -9.38 8.01
CA PRO A 93 13.23 -8.17 7.56
C PRO A 93 13.88 -6.94 8.18
N SER A 94 14.23 -5.96 7.34
CA SER A 94 14.74 -4.66 7.77
C SER A 94 14.42 -3.57 6.75
N PRO A 95 14.46 -2.29 7.15
CA PRO A 95 14.32 -1.17 6.21
C PRO A 95 15.34 -1.21 5.06
N GLU A 96 16.57 -1.65 5.33
CA GLU A 96 17.65 -1.75 4.33
C GLU A 96 17.37 -2.88 3.32
N ALA A 97 16.95 -4.06 3.81
CA ALA A 97 16.58 -5.18 2.96
C ALA A 97 15.36 -4.82 2.08
N PHE A 98 14.38 -4.12 2.67
CA PHE A 98 13.25 -3.56 1.95
C PHE A 98 13.69 -2.57 0.87
N ALA A 99 14.55 -1.60 1.18
CA ALA A 99 15.03 -0.61 0.22
C ALA A 99 15.71 -1.24 -1.00
N ALA A 100 16.49 -2.32 -0.79
CA ALA A 100 17.08 -3.09 -1.87
C ALA A 100 16.02 -3.76 -2.76
N CYS A 101 15.02 -4.41 -2.15
CA CYS A 101 13.91 -5.04 -2.88
C CYS A 101 13.04 -4.00 -3.61
N PHE A 102 12.78 -2.86 -3.00
CA PHE A 102 11.97 -1.78 -3.56
C PHE A 102 12.66 -1.10 -4.74
N ARG A 103 13.99 -0.92 -4.68
CA ARG A 103 14.78 -0.45 -5.83
C ARG A 103 14.68 -1.43 -7.01
N HIS A 104 14.77 -2.72 -6.75
CA HIS A 104 14.58 -3.74 -7.78
C HIS A 104 13.15 -3.71 -8.36
N LEU A 105 12.13 -3.49 -7.52
CA LEU A 105 10.76 -3.29 -7.98
C LEU A 105 10.65 -2.10 -8.96
N LEU A 106 11.20 -0.92 -8.61
CA LEU A 106 11.14 0.23 -9.53
C LEU A 106 11.87 -0.03 -10.86
N GLN A 107 12.99 -0.74 -10.83
CA GLN A 107 13.72 -1.17 -12.03
C GLN A 107 12.90 -2.14 -12.90
N ALA A 108 12.18 -3.07 -12.27
CA ALA A 108 11.34 -4.06 -12.93
C ALA A 108 10.08 -3.46 -13.59
N VAL A 109 9.59 -2.32 -13.08
CA VAL A 109 8.42 -1.63 -13.64
C VAL A 109 8.74 -1.04 -15.01
N LYS A 110 8.14 -1.64 -16.05
CA LYS A 110 8.24 -1.20 -17.45
C LYS A 110 7.23 -0.09 -17.76
N ALA A 111 7.49 1.12 -17.28
CA ALA A 111 6.71 2.32 -17.63
C ALA A 111 7.59 3.56 -17.80
N SER A 112 7.13 4.55 -18.58
CA SER A 112 7.86 5.82 -18.75
C SER A 112 7.62 6.77 -17.58
N ARG A 113 6.50 6.62 -16.88
CA ARG A 113 6.16 7.37 -15.65
C ARG A 113 5.65 6.43 -14.57
N VAL A 114 6.09 6.63 -13.33
CA VAL A 114 5.72 5.79 -12.19
C VAL A 114 5.30 6.65 -11.01
N ALA A 115 4.04 6.56 -10.61
CA ALA A 115 3.56 7.15 -9.35
C ALA A 115 3.79 6.15 -8.21
N VAL A 116 4.56 6.53 -7.19
CA VAL A 116 4.95 5.63 -6.09
C VAL A 116 4.38 6.17 -4.79
N LEU A 117 3.46 5.43 -4.18
CA LEU A 117 2.76 5.86 -2.98
C LEU A 117 3.56 5.53 -1.71
N SER A 118 3.49 6.42 -0.72
CA SER A 118 3.78 6.04 0.67
C SER A 118 2.79 5.00 1.17
N LEU A 119 3.26 4.11 2.05
CA LEU A 119 2.46 3.08 2.71
C LEU A 119 1.46 3.71 3.69
N PRO A 120 0.19 3.27 3.68
CA PRO A 120 -0.77 3.67 4.71
C PRO A 120 -0.31 3.18 6.11
N PRO A 121 -0.88 3.75 7.19
CA PRO A 121 -0.58 3.29 8.53
C PRO A 121 -1.08 1.85 8.75
N LEU A 122 -0.40 1.14 9.65
CA LEU A 122 -0.88 -0.12 10.23
C LEU A 122 -1.52 0.19 11.58
N GLY A 123 -2.83 0.01 11.66
CA GLY A 123 -3.66 0.64 12.70
C GLY A 123 -3.75 2.16 12.51
N GLU A 124 -4.19 2.86 13.55
CA GLU A 124 -4.45 4.31 13.51
C GLU A 124 -3.80 5.08 14.67
N ALA A 125 -2.86 4.44 15.37
CA ALA A 125 -2.03 5.16 16.34
C ALA A 125 -1.03 6.04 15.62
N ALA A 126 -0.92 7.30 16.06
CA ALA A 126 0.05 8.25 15.54
C ALA A 126 1.50 7.97 16.01
N SER A 127 1.68 7.09 17.00
CA SER A 127 2.96 6.69 17.56
C SER A 127 2.96 5.23 18.00
N GLY A 128 4.13 4.71 18.36
CA GLY A 128 4.34 3.31 18.70
C GLY A 128 4.99 2.53 17.57
N GLU A 129 5.26 1.25 17.82
CA GLU A 129 6.14 0.44 16.99
C GLU A 129 5.69 0.36 15.52
N ALA A 130 4.40 0.10 15.27
CA ALA A 130 3.85 0.03 13.91
C ALA A 130 3.99 1.37 13.16
N ALA A 131 3.73 2.50 13.83
CA ALA A 131 3.87 3.83 13.25
C ALA A 131 5.35 4.14 12.93
N GLU A 132 6.28 3.75 13.81
CA GLU A 132 7.72 3.92 13.61
C GLU A 132 8.25 3.09 12.45
N VAL A 133 7.82 1.82 12.34
CA VAL A 133 8.17 0.96 11.20
C VAL A 133 7.64 1.55 9.90
N ILE A 134 6.36 1.91 9.82
CA ILE A 134 5.79 2.53 8.60
C ILE A 134 6.50 3.84 8.25
N ALA A 135 6.80 4.69 9.23
CA ALA A 135 7.57 5.91 8.99
C ALA A 135 8.97 5.61 8.44
N SER A 136 9.64 4.56 8.93
CA SER A 136 10.94 4.12 8.41
C SER A 136 10.85 3.65 6.97
N TYR A 137 9.86 2.82 6.63
CA TYR A 137 9.66 2.32 5.28
C TYR A 137 9.29 3.44 4.31
N ASN A 138 8.46 4.39 4.74
CA ASN A 138 8.12 5.56 3.92
C ASN A 138 9.31 6.48 3.65
N ARG A 139 10.29 6.56 4.55
CA ARG A 139 11.58 7.21 4.27
C ARG A 139 12.36 6.44 3.21
N GLN A 140 12.48 5.12 3.34
CA GLN A 140 13.18 4.29 2.35
C GLN A 140 12.53 4.38 0.96
N ILE A 141 11.19 4.37 0.87
CA ILE A 141 10.47 4.56 -0.40
C ILE A 141 10.85 5.92 -1.00
N ARG A 142 10.80 6.99 -0.20
CA ARG A 142 11.12 8.34 -0.66
C ARG A 142 12.55 8.42 -1.19
N ASP A 143 13.52 7.87 -0.47
CA ASP A 143 14.93 7.88 -0.83
C ASP A 143 15.18 7.07 -2.11
N VAL A 144 14.54 5.89 -2.26
CA VAL A 144 14.65 5.09 -3.48
C VAL A 144 14.02 5.80 -4.68
N VAL A 145 12.85 6.43 -4.50
CA VAL A 145 12.16 7.17 -5.57
C VAL A 145 13.01 8.33 -6.10
N GLN A 146 13.75 9.03 -5.23
CA GLN A 146 14.65 10.12 -5.64
C GLN A 146 15.77 9.67 -6.59
N THR A 147 16.07 8.38 -6.64
CA THR A 147 17.11 7.82 -7.52
C THR A 147 16.61 7.39 -8.90
N ASP A 148 15.29 7.34 -9.14
CA ASP A 148 14.70 6.96 -10.43
C ASP A 148 14.01 8.16 -11.09
N PRO A 149 14.51 8.68 -12.23
CA PRO A 149 13.96 9.88 -12.87
C PRO A 149 12.54 9.69 -13.43
N ARG A 150 12.05 8.44 -13.53
CA ARG A 150 10.68 8.14 -13.98
C ARG A 150 9.68 8.17 -12.82
N ALA A 151 10.16 8.13 -11.58
CA ALA A 151 9.34 7.93 -10.41
C ALA A 151 9.00 9.25 -9.71
N GLU A 152 7.73 9.43 -9.37
CA GLU A 152 7.23 10.52 -8.53
C GLU A 152 6.74 9.95 -7.20
N TYR A 153 7.22 10.53 -6.09
CA TYR A 153 6.74 10.16 -4.76
C TYR A 153 5.37 10.80 -4.52
N VAL A 154 4.36 9.97 -4.28
CA VAL A 154 2.99 10.36 -3.97
C VAL A 154 2.80 10.23 -2.45
N PRO A 155 2.68 11.35 -1.71
CA PRO A 155 2.63 11.36 -0.25
C PRO A 155 1.24 10.94 0.27
N PHE A 156 0.84 9.70 0.01
CA PHE A 156 -0.47 9.16 0.36
C PHE A 156 -0.72 9.14 1.86
N ALA A 157 0.15 8.51 2.63
CA ALA A 157 0.06 8.40 4.08
C ALA A 157 -0.09 9.78 4.75
N GLU A 158 0.64 10.77 4.24
CA GLU A 158 0.66 12.14 4.75
C GLU A 158 -0.64 12.91 4.48
N HIS A 159 -1.48 12.45 3.54
CA HIS A 159 -2.78 13.04 3.24
C HIS A 159 -3.95 12.26 3.89
N LEU A 160 -3.66 11.21 4.67
CA LEU A 160 -4.69 10.49 5.40
C LEU A 160 -5.09 11.28 6.65
N GLU A 161 -6.33 11.72 6.69
CA GLU A 161 -6.97 12.29 7.87
C GLU A 161 -7.56 11.18 8.75
N GLY A 162 -7.84 11.49 10.02
CA GLY A 162 -8.51 10.55 10.93
C GLY A 162 -7.60 9.44 11.48
N VAL A 163 -6.27 9.61 11.40
CA VAL A 163 -5.32 8.73 12.09
C VAL A 163 -5.39 9.01 13.59
N SER A 164 -6.39 8.42 14.23
CA SER A 164 -6.64 8.53 15.67
C SER A 164 -7.25 7.23 16.18
N GLY A 165 -6.42 6.34 16.72
CA GLY A 165 -6.88 5.05 17.20
C GLY A 165 -5.76 4.17 17.73
N GLU A 166 -6.03 2.87 17.79
CA GLU A 166 -5.06 1.87 18.23
C GLU A 166 -4.05 1.54 17.14
N GLY A 167 -2.81 1.26 17.57
CA GLY A 167 -1.77 0.73 16.70
C GLY A 167 -2.06 -0.72 16.31
N PHE A 168 -1.34 -1.17 15.29
CA PHE A 168 -1.28 -2.58 14.94
C PHE A 168 -0.38 -3.34 15.93
N ASP A 169 -0.85 -4.52 16.38
CA ASP A 169 -0.08 -5.46 17.19
C ASP A 169 0.16 -6.74 16.38
N ALA A 170 1.43 -7.08 16.18
CA ALA A 170 1.86 -8.22 15.40
C ALA A 170 2.00 -9.52 16.22
N SER A 171 1.66 -9.50 17.52
CA SER A 171 1.58 -10.70 18.35
C SER A 171 0.65 -11.74 17.70
N SER A 172 0.94 -13.03 17.88
CA SER A 172 0.19 -14.11 17.22
C SER A 172 -1.32 -14.02 17.48
N THR A 173 -1.72 -13.65 18.69
CA THR A 173 -3.14 -13.50 19.08
C THR A 173 -3.78 -12.30 18.39
N ALA A 174 -3.16 -11.12 18.45
CA ALA A 174 -3.70 -9.90 17.85
C ALA A 174 -3.74 -9.97 16.32
N PHE A 175 -2.72 -10.58 15.71
CA PHE A 175 -2.70 -10.84 14.27
C PHE A 175 -3.82 -11.78 13.85
N SER A 176 -4.05 -12.86 14.59
CA SER A 176 -5.16 -13.80 14.31
C SER A 176 -6.52 -13.11 14.39
N GLN A 177 -6.71 -12.20 15.34
CA GLN A 177 -7.92 -11.37 15.46
C GLN A 177 -8.06 -10.42 14.26
N THR A 178 -6.97 -9.77 13.85
CA THR A 178 -6.93 -8.90 12.68
C THR A 178 -7.33 -9.67 11.41
N ILE A 179 -6.79 -10.86 11.20
CA ILE A 179 -7.14 -11.71 10.05
C ILE A 179 -8.59 -12.19 10.11
N ALA A 180 -9.09 -12.58 11.28
CA ALA A 180 -10.50 -12.94 11.43
C ALA A 180 -11.43 -11.76 11.10
N GLN A 181 -11.04 -10.56 11.54
CA GLN A 181 -11.77 -9.33 11.25
C GLN A 181 -11.75 -8.98 9.76
N MET A 182 -10.59 -9.09 9.10
CA MET A 182 -10.44 -8.92 7.65
C MET A 182 -11.47 -9.79 6.92
N TYR A 183 -11.47 -11.11 7.16
CA TYR A 183 -12.39 -12.02 6.49
C TYR A 183 -13.86 -11.73 6.80
N LEU A 184 -14.20 -11.40 8.05
CA LEU A 184 -15.57 -11.04 8.42
C LEU A 184 -16.02 -9.77 7.69
N HIS A 185 -15.22 -8.71 7.72
CA HIS A 185 -15.53 -7.44 7.09
C HIS A 185 -15.66 -7.58 5.58
N THR A 186 -14.71 -8.25 4.93
CA THR A 186 -14.76 -8.56 3.50
C THR A 186 -16.00 -9.39 3.14
N GLY A 187 -16.30 -10.44 3.93
CA GLY A 187 -17.49 -11.27 3.72
C GLY A 187 -18.78 -10.46 3.79
N LEU A 188 -18.93 -9.59 4.80
CA LEU A 188 -20.09 -8.72 4.96
C LEU A 188 -20.19 -7.70 3.82
N ARG A 189 -19.08 -7.07 3.43
CA ARG A 189 -19.03 -6.03 2.39
C ARG A 189 -19.58 -6.49 1.05
N TRP A 190 -19.31 -7.75 0.69
CA TRP A 190 -19.63 -8.31 -0.61
C TRP A 190 -20.98 -9.03 -0.67
N LEU A 191 -21.74 -9.07 0.44
CA LEU A 191 -23.14 -9.48 0.40
C LEU A 191 -24.00 -8.44 -0.34
N PRO A 192 -25.14 -8.84 -0.96
CA PRO A 192 -26.10 -7.88 -1.52
C PRO A 192 -26.58 -6.91 -0.43
N GLY A 193 -26.34 -5.61 -0.64
CA GLY A 193 -26.64 -4.57 0.37
C GLY A 193 -25.68 -4.54 1.57
N GLY A 194 -24.51 -5.17 1.45
CA GLY A 194 -23.48 -5.18 2.48
C GLY A 194 -23.00 -3.78 2.89
N PRO A 195 -22.58 -3.59 4.15
CA PRO A 195 -22.08 -2.31 4.64
C PRO A 195 -20.77 -1.92 3.95
N SER A 196 -20.49 -0.63 3.82
CA SER A 196 -19.17 -0.14 3.38
C SER A 196 -18.07 -0.48 4.38
N PHE A 197 -16.81 -0.50 3.93
CA PHE A 197 -15.67 -0.60 4.84
C PHE A 197 -15.59 0.61 5.76
N ASP A 198 -15.99 1.81 5.31
CA ASP A 198 -16.17 2.98 6.18
C ASP A 198 -17.09 2.67 7.38
N SER A 199 -18.27 2.11 7.12
CA SER A 199 -19.24 1.80 8.18
C SER A 199 -18.73 0.72 9.13
N LEU A 200 -18.00 -0.27 8.59
CA LEU A 200 -17.38 -1.32 9.38
C LEU A 200 -16.23 -0.78 10.25
N ALA A 201 -15.42 0.15 9.74
CA ALA A 201 -14.35 0.81 10.49
C ALA A 201 -14.91 1.65 11.63
N GLN A 202 -15.95 2.45 11.37
CA GLN A 202 -16.59 3.31 12.37
C GLN A 202 -17.15 2.53 13.57
N ARG A 203 -17.70 1.33 13.35
CA ARG A 203 -18.17 0.44 14.43
C ARG A 203 -17.07 0.01 15.39
N CYS A 204 -15.82 0.13 14.98
CA CYS A 204 -14.65 -0.18 15.77
C CYS A 204 -13.81 1.06 16.10
N GLY A 205 -14.37 2.27 15.95
CA GLY A 205 -13.68 3.53 16.26
C GLY A 205 -12.50 3.83 15.33
N ARG A 206 -12.58 3.44 14.06
CA ARG A 206 -11.56 3.66 13.03
C ARG A 206 -12.11 4.39 11.82
N GLU A 207 -11.25 5.05 11.06
CA GLU A 207 -11.62 5.79 9.84
C GLU A 207 -10.79 5.42 8.59
N VAL A 208 -9.52 5.08 8.78
CA VAL A 208 -8.53 4.86 7.72
C VAL A 208 -8.48 3.40 7.29
N VAL A 209 -8.52 2.49 8.26
CA VAL A 209 -8.44 1.04 8.04
C VAL A 209 -9.53 0.29 8.79
N HIS A 210 -10.22 -0.63 8.12
CA HIS A 210 -11.36 -1.31 8.75
C HIS A 210 -10.96 -2.48 9.66
N ASP A 211 -9.81 -3.11 9.41
CA ASP A 211 -9.30 -4.27 10.14
C ASP A 211 -7.87 -4.06 10.70
N LYS A 212 -7.42 -2.80 10.78
CA LYS A 212 -6.04 -2.38 11.12
C LYS A 212 -5.01 -2.55 9.98
N ILE A 213 -5.38 -3.04 8.81
CA ILE A 213 -4.49 -3.15 7.64
C ILE A 213 -5.13 -2.48 6.41
N HIS A 214 -6.35 -2.88 6.04
CA HIS A 214 -6.93 -2.58 4.74
C HIS A 214 -7.77 -1.30 4.73
N LEU A 215 -7.62 -0.54 3.65
CA LEU A 215 -8.21 0.80 3.46
C LEU A 215 -9.73 0.77 3.46
N THR A 216 -10.31 1.79 4.08
CA THR A 216 -11.72 2.17 3.92
C THR A 216 -11.96 2.86 2.57
N GLU A 217 -13.23 3.07 2.19
CA GLU A 217 -13.55 3.82 0.98
C GLU A 217 -13.09 5.29 1.07
N LYS A 218 -13.17 5.92 2.24
CA LYS A 218 -12.64 7.27 2.49
C LYS A 218 -11.16 7.34 2.13
N SER A 219 -10.33 6.42 2.64
CA SER A 219 -8.90 6.40 2.37
C SER A 219 -8.54 6.03 0.94
N ALA A 220 -9.28 5.10 0.32
CA ALA A 220 -9.13 4.81 -1.10
C ALA A 220 -9.52 6.01 -1.98
N GLY A 221 -10.44 6.86 -1.53
CA GLY A 221 -10.75 8.15 -2.16
C GLY A 221 -9.57 9.11 -2.18
N THR A 222 -8.87 9.27 -1.05
CA THR A 222 -7.63 10.08 -0.98
C THR A 222 -6.55 9.52 -1.91
N LEU A 223 -6.36 8.20 -1.91
CA LEU A 223 -5.43 7.51 -2.81
C LEU A 223 -5.77 7.86 -4.27
N LEU A 224 -7.03 7.68 -4.66
CA LEU A 224 -7.53 7.91 -6.01
C LEU A 224 -7.29 9.36 -6.46
N GLU A 225 -7.54 10.34 -5.59
CA GLU A 225 -7.31 11.76 -5.88
C GLU A 225 -5.84 12.04 -6.17
N LEU A 226 -4.94 11.56 -5.32
CA LEU A 226 -3.50 11.79 -5.44
C LEU A 226 -2.93 11.10 -6.68
N VAL A 227 -3.28 9.84 -6.91
CA VAL A 227 -2.84 9.08 -8.08
C VAL A 227 -3.37 9.72 -9.36
N SER A 228 -4.64 10.14 -9.39
CA SER A 228 -5.19 10.83 -10.55
C SER A 228 -4.38 12.07 -10.89
N ARG A 229 -4.06 12.90 -9.88
CA ARG A 229 -3.22 14.11 -10.08
C ARG A 229 -1.82 13.77 -10.59
N ALA A 230 -1.15 12.79 -9.99
CA ALA A 230 0.19 12.36 -10.42
C ALA A 230 0.20 11.84 -11.86
N LEU A 231 -0.88 11.17 -12.27
CA LEU A 231 -1.01 10.64 -13.63
C LEU A 231 -1.47 11.68 -14.67
N THR A 232 -2.24 12.69 -14.29
CA THR A 232 -2.76 13.70 -15.23
C THR A 232 -1.92 14.96 -15.36
N ARG A 233 -0.78 15.11 -14.65
CA ARG A 233 0.11 16.27 -14.79
C ARG A 233 0.67 16.40 -16.21
N GLU A 234 -0.06 17.14 -17.06
CA GLU A 234 0.38 18.40 -17.64
C GLU A 234 -0.11 19.55 -16.72
N GLU A 235 0.70 20.60 -16.55
CA GLU A 235 0.45 21.85 -15.80
C GLU A 235 0.45 21.83 -14.25
N LEU A 236 1.65 21.92 -13.66
CA LEU A 236 1.91 22.85 -12.56
C LEU A 236 3.29 23.52 -12.78
N SER A 237 3.38 24.36 -13.81
CA SER A 237 4.34 25.47 -13.77
C SER A 237 3.73 26.60 -12.96
N PRO A 238 4.43 27.18 -11.96
CA PRO A 238 3.98 28.44 -11.39
C PRO A 238 3.92 29.47 -12.52
N LYS A 239 2.75 30.11 -12.72
CA LYS A 239 2.65 31.30 -13.57
C LYS A 239 3.72 32.28 -13.08
N GLN A 240 4.71 32.57 -13.92
CA GLN A 240 5.60 33.69 -13.68
C GLN A 240 4.74 34.95 -13.46
N PRO A 241 4.99 35.76 -12.42
CA PRO A 241 4.35 37.05 -12.31
C PRO A 241 4.75 37.88 -13.53
N LYS A 242 3.75 38.40 -14.26
CA LYS A 242 3.97 39.37 -15.32
C LYS A 242 4.71 40.56 -14.73
N SER A 243 5.95 40.77 -15.18
CA SER A 243 6.67 42.02 -14.98
C SER A 243 5.84 43.17 -15.56
N ARG A 244 5.56 44.18 -14.74
CA ARG A 244 5.31 45.54 -15.21
C ARG A 244 6.51 46.39 -14.83
#